data_AF-A0A1Q9ACK2-F1
#
_entry.id   AF-A0A1Q9ACK2-F1
#
_cell.length_a   1.000
_cell.length_b   1.000
_cell.length_c   1.000
_cell.angle_alpha   90.00
_cell.angle_beta   90.00
_cell.angle_gamma   90.00
#
_symmetry.space_group_name_H-M   'P 1'
#
loop_
_entity.id
_entity.type
_entity.pdbx_description
1 polymer ?
#
loop_
_entity_poly.entity_id
_entity_poly.type
_entity_poly.pdbx_seq_one_letter_code
_entity_poly.pdbx_strand_id
1 'polypeptide(L)' 'MQNEFRTNEFKIFSAVQTELREAMMRNDRRTAYLAMEELRGIQEHSQWRAMRARCAAVLSEFSVH' A
#
# COMPACT_ATOMS: atom_id res chain seq x y z
N MET A 1 -12.93 -1.09 -19.08
CA MET A 1 -12.31 -2.24 -18.38
C MET A 1 -10.88 -1.98 -17.87
N GLN A 2 -9.80 -2.06 -18.67
CA GLN A 2 -8.43 -1.97 -18.11
C GLN A 2 -8.14 -0.67 -17.32
N ASN A 3 -8.70 0.47 -17.74
CA ASN A 3 -8.58 1.73 -16.99
C ASN A 3 -9.36 1.74 -15.68
N GLU A 4 -10.51 1.06 -15.60
CA GLU A 4 -11.32 0.99 -14.37
C GLU A 4 -10.63 0.12 -13.32
N PHE A 5 -10.06 -1.01 -13.73
CA PHE A 5 -9.26 -1.86 -12.84
C PHE A 5 -8.07 -1.11 -12.25
N ARG A 6 -7.30 -0.40 -13.08
CA ARG A 6 -6.19 0.44 -12.61
C ARG A 6 -6.64 1.57 -11.69
N THR A 7 -7.79 2.19 -11.99
CA THR A 7 -8.36 3.24 -11.15
C THR A 7 -8.75 2.69 -9.78
N ASN A 8 -9.35 1.50 -9.73
CA ASN A 8 -9.75 0.85 -8.49
C ASN A 8 -8.53 0.41 -7.66
N GLU A 9 -7.53 -0.23 -8.29
CA GLU A 9 -6.27 -0.56 -7.61
C GLU A 9 -5.61 0.70 -7.04
N PHE A 10 -5.61 1.82 -7.79
CA PHE A 10 -5.03 3.07 -7.32
C PHE A 10 -5.78 3.69 -6.14
N LYS A 11 -7.12 3.60 -6.13
CA LYS A 11 -7.94 4.03 -4.99
C LYS A 11 -7.63 3.22 -3.74
N ILE A 12 -7.55 1.89 -3.88
CA ILE A 12 -7.21 0.98 -2.76
C ILE A 12 -5.82 1.32 -2.23
N PHE A 13 -4.81 1.38 -3.11
CA PHE A 13 -3.45 1.76 -2.74
C PHE A 13 -3.41 3.10 -1.98
N SER A 14 -4.10 4.12 -2.47
CA SER A 14 -4.10 5.45 -1.85
C SER A 14 -4.75 5.45 -0.46
N ALA A 15 -5.81 4.67 -0.27
CA ALA A 15 -6.46 4.50 1.03
C ALA A 15 -5.52 3.81 2.03
N VAL A 16 -4.94 2.66 1.64
CA VAL A 16 -4.02 1.89 2.50
C VAL A 16 -2.77 2.71 2.85
N GLN A 17 -2.22 3.47 1.89
CA GLN A 17 -1.08 4.36 2.14
C GLN A 17 -1.42 5.44 3.18
N THR A 18 -2.62 6.01 3.11
CA THR A 18 -3.08 7.03 4.05
C THR A 18 -3.24 6.43 5.46
N GLU A 19 -3.88 5.27 5.56
CA GLU A 19 -4.07 4.55 6.82
C GLU A 19 -2.74 4.16 7.46
N LEU A 20 -1.78 3.66 6.67
CA LEU A 20 -0.44 3.36 7.16
C LEU A 20 0.23 4.61 7.75
N ARG A 21 0.17 5.75 7.05
CA ARG A 21 0.77 7.00 7.54
C ARG A 21 0.14 7.45 8.85
N GLU A 22 -1.18 7.41 8.94
CA GLU A 22 -1.89 7.78 10.17
C GLU A 22 -1.58 6.83 11.33
N ALA A 23 -1.52 5.52 11.07
CA ALA A 23 -1.17 4.53 12.06
C ALA A 23 0.26 4.73 12.59
N MET A 24 1.22 4.98 11.69
CA MET A 24 2.60 5.30 12.06
C MET A 24 2.69 6.58 12.90
N MET A 25 1.97 7.64 12.53
CA MET A 25 1.90 8.88 13.32
C MET A 25 1.34 8.67 14.72
N ARG A 26 0.37 7.75 14.88
CA ARG A 26 -0.28 7.44 16.16
C ARG A 26 0.43 6.35 16.98
N ASN A 27 1.55 5.81 16.48
CA ASN A 27 2.20 4.61 17.03
C ASN A 27 1.27 3.39 17.14
N ASP A 28 0.25 3.33 16.29
CA ASP A 28 -0.63 2.15 16.18
C ASP A 28 0.07 1.07 15.36
N ARG A 29 0.93 0.31 16.04
CA ARG A 29 1.73 -0.76 15.41
C ARG A 29 0.88 -1.84 14.76
N ARG A 30 -0.31 -2.11 15.29
CA ARG A 30 -1.18 -3.16 14.76
C ARG A 30 -1.74 -2.75 13.41
N THR A 31 -2.30 -1.54 13.33
CA THR A 31 -2.86 -1.02 12.07
C THR A 31 -1.76 -0.80 11.04
N ALA A 32 -0.59 -0.29 11.46
CA ALA A 32 0.56 -0.15 10.57
C ALA A 32 1.02 -1.51 9.99
N TYR A 33 1.09 -2.55 10.82
CA TYR A 33 1.43 -3.89 10.35
C TYR A 33 0.44 -4.41 9.31
N LEU A 34 -0.86 -4.30 9.58
CA LEU A 34 -1.91 -4.76 8.65
C LEU A 34 -1.86 -4.00 7.32
N ALA A 35 -1.71 -2.67 7.37
CA ALA A 35 -1.60 -1.86 6.16
C ALA A 35 -0.33 -2.21 5.35
N MET A 36 0.78 -2.55 6.00
CA MET A 36 1.96 -3.06 5.30
C MET A 36 1.71 -4.41 4.63
N GLU A 37 1.00 -5.34 5.29
CA GLU A 37 0.65 -6.64 4.68
C GLU A 37 -0.27 -6.48 3.46
N GLU A 38 -1.24 -5.55 3.52
CA GLU A 38 -2.07 -5.23 2.36
C GLU A 38 -1.25 -4.68 1.19
N LEU A 39 -0.30 -3.78 1.45
CA LEU A 39 0.62 -3.27 0.42
C LEU A 39 1.50 -4.38 -0.17
N ARG A 40 1.95 -5.35 0.63
CA ARG A 40 2.68 -6.54 0.12
C ARG A 40 1.80 -7.38 -0.78
N GLY A 41 0.55 -7.62 -0.38
CA GLY A 41 -0.42 -8.35 -1.20
C GLY A 41 -0.68 -7.67 -2.55
N ILE A 42 -0.85 -6.34 -2.56
CA ILE A 42 -0.99 -5.57 -3.82
C ILE A 42 0.30 -5.66 -4.65
N GLN A 43 1.47 -5.55 -4.03
CA GLN A 43 2.77 -5.67 -4.70
C GLN A 43 2.94 -7.03 -5.37
N GLU A 44 2.55 -8.12 -4.71
CA GLU A 44 2.74 -9.48 -5.23
C GLU A 44 1.76 -9.81 -6.36
N HIS A 45 0.50 -9.39 -6.23
CA HIS A 45 -0.57 -9.87 -7.11
C HIS A 45 -1.02 -8.88 -8.19
N SER A 46 -0.72 -7.58 -8.06
CA SER A 46 -1.12 -6.62 -9.11
C SER A 46 -0.40 -6.92 -10.43
N GLN A 47 -1.17 -6.99 -11.52
CA GLN A 47 -0.62 -7.10 -12.87
C GLN A 47 -0.02 -5.77 -13.37
N TRP A 48 -0.34 -4.66 -12.69
CA TRP A 48 0.13 -3.34 -13.06
C TRP A 48 1.52 -3.07 -12.46
N ARG A 49 2.57 -3.14 -13.30
CA ARG A 49 3.96 -2.93 -12.86
C ARG A 49 4.19 -1.63 -12.09
N ALA A 50 3.54 -0.53 -12.49
CA ALA A 50 3.69 0.74 -11.78
C ALA A 50 3.01 0.72 -10.41
N MET A 51 1.97 -0.09 -10.20
CA MET A 51 1.37 -0.28 -8.88
C MET A 51 2.32 -1.02 -7.94
N ARG A 52 2.92 -2.11 -8.43
CA ARG A 52 3.95 -2.85 -7.67
C ARG A 52 5.11 -1.96 -7.24
N ALA A 53 5.58 -1.08 -8.13
CA ALA A 53 6.65 -0.13 -7.82
C ALA A 53 6.24 0.89 -6.74
N ARG A 54 5.00 1.39 -6.78
CA ARG A 54 4.47 2.29 -5.73
C ARG A 54 4.39 1.60 -4.37
N CYS A 55 3.90 0.37 -4.33
CA CYS A 55 3.83 -0.42 -3.09
C CYS A 55 5.23 -0.66 -2.51
N ALA A 56 6.20 -1.06 -3.35
CA ALA A 56 7.58 -1.26 -2.93
C ALA A 56 8.21 0.01 -2.34
N ALA A 57 7.95 1.18 -2.94
CA ALA A 57 8.45 2.46 -2.44
C ALA A 57 7.86 2.80 -1.06
N VAL A 58 6.54 2.63 -0.88
CA VAL A 58 5.90 2.86 0.42
C VAL A 58 6.41 1.88 1.46
N LEU A 59 6.50 0.59 1.13
CA LEU A 59 7.04 -0.41 2.05
C LEU A 59 8.48 -0.07 2.45
N SER A 60 9.34 0.38 1.53
CA SER A 60 10.70 0.80 1.87
C SER A 60 10.78 2.01 2.81
N GLU A 61 9.78 2.91 2.77
CA GLU A 61 9.69 4.08 3.66
C GLU A 61 9.47 3.67 5.12
N PHE A 62 8.77 2.55 5.37
CA PHE A 62 8.33 2.14 6.70
C PHE A 62 8.91 0.81 7.21
N SER A 63 9.59 0.03 6.36
CA SER A 63 10.20 -1.26 6.74
C SER A 63 11.61 -1.13 7.32
N VAL A 64 12.15 0.09 7.37
CA VAL A 64 13.38 0.42 8.10
C VAL A 64 12.94 1.12 9.38
N HIS A 65 12.64 0.37 10.46
CA HIS A 65 12.71 0.79 11.89
C HIS A 65 12.17 -0.29 12.83
#